data_AF-A0A4R5XCP3-F1
#
_entry.id   AF-A0A4R5XCP3-F1
#
_cell.length_a   1.000
_cell.length_b   1.000
_cell.length_c   1.000
_cell.angle_alpha   90.00
_cell.angle_beta   90.00
_cell.angle_gamma   90.00
#
_symmetry.space_group_name_H-M   'P 1'
#
loop_
_entity.id
_entity.type
_entity.pdbx_description
1 polymer ?
#
loop_
_entity_poly.entity_id
_entity_poly.type
_entity_poly.pdbx_seq_one_letter_code
_entity_poly.pdbx_strand_id
1 'polypeptide(L)'
;MAITTPCQNRRSPIRVRPRSPTANNPVGCPRPYSELVARSHPDRQRLPHRPADPLPLHSRQSPRCPPRARVHAATRRQRDGRRAHSPRPPERSRPPMGNREDNLRVVTEHIDRLAGLQQRAAEQFVGANRAAASASNNVATTHGPICAMTTSALADADVARIVAGQTMQRVSDELAQKLQNASRNYQSTDYLAGKQIGTECRL
;
A
#
# COMPACT_ATOMS: atom_id res chain seq x y z
N MET A 1 -35.11 -51.10 -29.68
CA MET A 1 -33.73 -51.26 -30.18
C MET A 1 -33.57 -50.40 -31.42
N ALA A 2 -32.87 -49.28 -31.30
CA ALA A 2 -32.42 -48.47 -32.43
C ALA A 2 -31.03 -47.96 -32.05
N ILE A 3 -30.03 -48.46 -32.78
CA ILE A 3 -28.63 -48.15 -32.65
C ILE A 3 -28.31 -47.19 -33.79
N THR A 4 -27.89 -45.97 -33.46
CA THR A 4 -27.21 -45.09 -34.42
C THR A 4 -26.09 -44.32 -33.70
N THR A 5 -24.92 -44.43 -34.31
CA THR A 5 -23.56 -44.11 -33.87
C THR A 5 -23.28 -42.60 -33.84
N PRO A 6 -22.18 -42.13 -33.20
CA PRO A 6 -21.96 -40.72 -32.89
C PRO A 6 -21.16 -39.97 -33.97
N CYS A 7 -21.51 -38.70 -34.18
CA CYS A 7 -20.72 -37.75 -34.98
C CYS A 7 -19.42 -37.35 -34.26
N GLN A 8 -18.29 -37.84 -34.77
CA GLN A 8 -16.95 -37.36 -34.45
C GLN A 8 -16.68 -36.07 -35.22
N ASN A 9 -16.52 -34.93 -34.53
CA ASN A 9 -16.03 -33.70 -35.17
C ASN A 9 -14.55 -33.49 -34.80
N ARG A 10 -13.67 -33.89 -35.73
CA ARG A 10 -12.25 -33.54 -35.74
C ARG A 10 -12.10 -32.11 -36.25
N ARG A 11 -11.62 -31.18 -35.42
CA ARG A 11 -10.94 -29.96 -35.91
C ARG A 11 -9.58 -29.85 -35.23
N SER A 12 -8.57 -29.92 -36.10
CA SER A 12 -7.14 -29.85 -35.85
C SER A 12 -6.69 -28.53 -35.19
N PRO A 13 -5.52 -28.52 -34.53
CA PRO A 13 -4.99 -27.36 -33.82
C PRO A 13 -4.51 -26.25 -34.76
N ILE A 14 -4.82 -25.00 -34.40
CA ILE A 14 -4.29 -23.79 -35.04
C ILE A 14 -2.79 -23.69 -34.70
N ARG A 15 -1.95 -23.79 -35.74
CA ARG A 15 -0.50 -23.65 -35.66
C ARG A 15 -0.11 -22.16 -35.71
N VAL A 16 0.81 -21.83 -34.81
CA VAL A 16 1.43 -20.54 -34.51
C VAL A 16 2.06 -19.86 -35.74
N ARG A 17 1.91 -18.53 -35.85
CA ARG A 17 2.84 -17.66 -36.60
C ARG A 17 3.71 -16.88 -35.61
N PRO A 18 5.05 -16.98 -35.66
CA PRO A 18 5.94 -16.10 -34.90
C PRO A 18 5.99 -14.71 -35.55
N ARG A 19 5.91 -13.65 -34.72
CA ARG A 19 6.24 -12.28 -35.14
C ARG A 19 7.76 -12.13 -35.14
N SER A 20 8.32 -11.82 -36.29
CA SER A 20 9.72 -11.41 -36.44
C SER A 20 9.99 -10.06 -35.76
N PRO A 21 11.23 -9.82 -35.28
CA PRO A 21 11.60 -8.64 -34.52
C PRO A 21 11.97 -7.46 -35.43
N THR A 22 11.40 -6.27 -35.15
CA THR A 22 11.89 -5.02 -35.72
C THR A 22 13.11 -4.54 -34.93
N ALA A 23 14.21 -4.37 -35.65
CA ALA A 23 15.48 -3.84 -35.20
C ALA A 23 15.44 -2.31 -34.97
N ASN A 24 16.45 -1.86 -34.21
CA ASN A 24 17.05 -0.53 -34.18
C ASN A 24 16.36 0.59 -33.38
N ASN A 25 16.90 0.86 -32.19
CA ASN A 25 17.48 2.17 -31.92
C ASN A 25 18.60 2.13 -30.85
N PRO A 26 19.62 2.98 -30.96
CA PRO A 26 20.94 2.74 -30.39
C PRO A 26 21.12 3.23 -28.94
N VAL A 27 22.11 2.57 -28.33
CA VAL A 27 22.76 2.81 -27.05
C VAL A 27 23.12 4.28 -26.84
N GLY A 28 22.57 4.89 -25.80
CA GLY A 28 23.05 6.15 -25.23
C GLY A 28 23.79 5.88 -23.91
N CYS A 29 25.11 6.07 -23.91
CA CYS A 29 25.94 5.99 -22.71
C CYS A 29 25.59 7.11 -21.71
N PRO A 30 25.67 6.86 -20.38
CA PRO A 30 25.47 7.89 -19.37
C PRO A 30 26.71 8.79 -19.26
N ARG A 31 26.51 10.11 -19.28
CA ARG A 31 27.56 11.08 -18.91
C ARG A 31 27.68 11.18 -17.38
N PRO A 32 28.90 11.35 -16.84
CA PRO A 32 29.13 11.44 -15.40
C PRO A 32 28.72 12.80 -14.84
N TYR A 33 28.00 12.79 -13.71
CA TYR A 33 27.84 13.95 -12.84
C TYR A 33 29.01 13.99 -11.87
N SER A 34 30.05 14.75 -12.21
CA SER A 34 31.06 15.21 -11.27
C SER A 34 31.13 16.73 -11.33
N GLU A 35 31.14 17.32 -10.13
CA GLU A 35 31.47 18.71 -9.82
C GLU A 35 30.48 19.81 -10.21
N LEU A 36 29.76 20.32 -9.21
CA LEU A 36 29.79 21.75 -8.91
C LEU A 36 29.49 21.98 -7.43
N VAL A 37 30.54 22.00 -6.61
CA VAL A 37 30.53 22.64 -5.29
C VAL A 37 30.93 24.09 -5.51
N ALA A 38 29.99 25.02 -5.34
CA ALA A 38 30.32 26.43 -5.11
C ALA A 38 29.21 27.13 -4.33
N ARG A 39 29.52 27.35 -3.04
CA ARG A 39 29.07 28.39 -2.12
C ARG A 39 28.31 29.56 -2.77
N SER A 40 27.15 29.93 -2.22
CA SER A 40 26.88 31.31 -1.75
C SER A 40 25.49 31.42 -1.12
N HIS A 41 25.44 31.69 0.19
CA HIS A 41 24.35 32.47 0.81
C HIS A 41 24.51 33.93 0.37
N PRO A 42 23.41 34.64 0.10
CA PRO A 42 22.98 35.62 1.10
C PRO A 42 21.46 35.84 1.23
N ASP A 43 21.11 36.51 2.31
CA ASP A 43 19.99 37.41 2.54
C ASP A 43 18.55 36.91 2.74
N ARG A 44 18.17 36.95 4.03
CA ARG A 44 16.85 37.32 4.53
C ARG A 44 16.38 38.63 3.91
N GLN A 45 15.33 38.62 3.06
CA GLN A 45 14.42 39.76 2.95
C GLN A 45 12.96 39.35 2.72
N ARG A 46 12.13 39.91 3.61
CA ARG A 46 10.74 40.40 3.44
C ARG A 46 9.64 39.51 2.86
N LEU A 47 8.71 39.19 3.77
CA LEU A 47 7.30 38.84 3.56
C LEU A 47 6.58 39.78 2.58
N PRO A 48 5.68 39.26 1.73
CA PRO A 48 4.57 40.04 1.20
C PRO A 48 3.24 39.71 1.90
N HIS A 49 2.64 40.79 2.39
CA HIS A 49 1.21 41.13 2.35
C HIS A 49 0.14 40.13 2.82
N ARG A 50 -0.42 40.48 3.99
CA ARG A 50 -1.75 40.13 4.49
C ARG A 50 -2.80 41.03 3.80
N PRO A 51 -3.93 40.51 3.28
CA PRO A 51 -5.15 41.28 3.15
C PRO A 51 -6.05 41.06 4.37
N ALA A 52 -6.64 42.15 4.85
CA ALA A 52 -7.63 42.18 5.92
C ALA A 52 -9.02 41.77 5.40
N ASP A 53 -9.62 40.80 6.08
CA ASP A 53 -10.99 40.66 6.61
C ASP A 53 -12.26 41.15 5.87
N PRO A 54 -13.43 40.52 6.17
CA PRO A 54 -14.53 40.25 5.23
C PRO A 54 -15.77 41.14 5.45
N LEU A 55 -16.84 40.90 4.66
CA LEU A 55 -18.30 40.95 4.95
C LEU A 55 -19.11 41.31 3.65
N PRO A 56 -20.45 41.06 3.52
CA PRO A 56 -21.40 40.37 4.40
C PRO A 56 -22.27 39.27 3.72
N LEU A 57 -22.76 38.38 4.59
CA LEU A 57 -23.99 37.56 4.57
C LEU A 57 -24.91 37.71 3.34
N HIS A 58 -24.99 36.64 2.53
CA HIS A 58 -26.20 36.32 1.78
C HIS A 58 -26.73 34.93 2.18
N SER A 59 -27.88 35.04 2.83
CA SER A 59 -28.94 34.08 3.13
C SER A 59 -28.89 32.69 2.45
N ARG A 60 -28.62 31.71 3.31
CA ARG A 60 -29.15 30.33 3.36
C ARG A 60 -30.27 29.98 2.37
N GLN A 61 -30.01 28.95 1.55
CA GLN A 61 -30.96 27.85 1.33
C GLN A 61 -30.23 26.59 0.85
N SER A 62 -29.62 25.87 1.79
CA SER A 62 -29.20 24.48 1.60
C SER A 62 -30.45 23.60 1.48
N PRO A 63 -30.50 22.60 0.57
CA PRO A 63 -31.58 21.64 0.56
C PRO A 63 -31.55 20.86 1.88
N ARG A 64 -32.67 20.98 2.60
CA ARG A 64 -32.90 20.38 3.91
C ARG A 64 -32.71 18.86 3.80
N CYS A 65 -31.75 18.30 4.55
CA CYS A 65 -31.77 16.89 4.89
C CYS A 65 -33.15 16.57 5.52
N PRO A 66 -33.85 15.51 5.08
CA PRO A 66 -35.06 15.08 5.76
C PRO A 66 -34.72 14.68 7.21
N PRO A 67 -35.62 14.95 8.18
CA PRO A 67 -35.40 14.56 9.56
C PRO A 67 -35.33 13.04 9.67
N ARG A 68 -34.29 12.55 10.36
CA ARG A 68 -34.19 11.16 10.81
C ARG A 68 -35.49 10.78 11.51
N ALA A 69 -36.24 9.85 10.93
CA ALA A 69 -37.30 9.15 11.62
C ALA A 69 -36.68 8.54 12.89
N ARG A 70 -37.11 9.04 14.05
CA ARG A 70 -36.92 8.37 15.34
C ARG A 70 -37.75 7.09 15.28
N VAL A 71 -37.13 5.99 14.86
CA VAL A 71 -37.69 4.68 15.15
C VAL A 71 -37.37 4.36 16.59
N HIS A 72 -38.43 4.18 17.35
CA HIS A 72 -38.44 3.91 18.77
C HIS A 72 -37.62 2.67 19.12
N ALA A 73 -37.05 2.74 20.32
CA ALA A 73 -36.42 1.65 21.03
C ALA A 73 -37.30 0.40 21.04
N ALA A 74 -36.83 -0.65 20.37
CA ALA A 74 -37.37 -2.00 20.49
C ALA A 74 -36.27 -2.93 20.99
N THR A 75 -36.40 -3.30 22.27
CA THR A 75 -35.80 -4.47 22.91
C THR A 75 -34.28 -4.58 22.90
N ARG A 76 -33.66 -3.98 23.92
CA ARG A 76 -32.41 -4.46 24.52
C ARG A 76 -32.65 -5.86 25.08
N ARG A 77 -32.59 -6.90 24.23
CA ARG A 77 -32.46 -8.29 24.72
C ARG A 77 -31.09 -8.40 25.36
N GLN A 78 -31.09 -8.55 26.69
CA GLN A 78 -29.98 -9.07 27.47
C GLN A 78 -29.45 -10.33 26.77
N ARG A 79 -28.30 -10.18 26.10
CA ARG A 79 -27.35 -11.27 25.92
C ARG A 79 -26.41 -11.23 27.12
N ASP A 80 -26.96 -11.62 28.27
CA ASP A 80 -26.16 -12.20 29.33
C ASP A 80 -25.66 -13.54 28.81
N GLY A 81 -24.35 -13.75 28.89
CA GLY A 81 -23.74 -15.04 28.55
C GLY A 81 -22.53 -14.93 27.66
N ARG A 82 -21.37 -14.82 28.33
CA ARG A 82 -20.04 -15.21 27.82
C ARG A 82 -19.50 -14.31 26.72
N ARG A 83 -19.00 -13.15 27.16
CA ARG A 83 -17.72 -12.64 26.69
C ARG A 83 -16.68 -13.74 26.97
N ALA A 84 -16.58 -14.70 26.06
CA ALA A 84 -15.37 -15.49 25.97
C ALA A 84 -14.26 -14.45 25.86
N HIS A 85 -13.46 -14.33 26.92
CA HIS A 85 -12.09 -13.90 26.74
C HIS A 85 -11.56 -14.80 25.64
N SER A 86 -11.54 -14.32 24.39
CA SER A 86 -10.59 -14.85 23.43
C SER A 86 -9.27 -14.81 24.19
N PRO A 87 -8.61 -15.96 24.43
CA PRO A 87 -7.31 -15.95 25.04
C PRO A 87 -6.51 -14.92 24.26
N ARG A 88 -5.89 -13.97 24.97
CA ARG A 88 -4.78 -13.20 24.40
C ARG A 88 -3.96 -14.24 23.63
N PRO A 89 -3.70 -14.06 22.32
CA PRO A 89 -2.71 -14.92 21.67
C PRO A 89 -1.51 -14.91 22.60
N PRO A 90 -0.92 -16.08 22.93
CA PRO A 90 0.21 -16.12 23.85
C PRO A 90 1.14 -15.02 23.39
N GLU A 91 1.44 -14.07 24.29
CA GLU A 91 2.46 -13.06 24.06
C GLU A 91 3.62 -13.86 23.51
N ARG A 92 3.81 -13.76 22.19
CA ARG A 92 4.88 -14.43 21.49
C ARG A 92 6.06 -13.77 22.14
N SER A 93 6.65 -14.49 23.10
CA SER A 93 7.50 -13.95 24.15
C SER A 93 8.31 -12.86 23.51
N ARG A 94 8.02 -11.59 23.86
CA ARG A 94 8.88 -10.50 23.45
C ARG A 94 10.25 -11.01 23.84
N PRO A 95 11.14 -11.34 22.88
CA PRO A 95 12.41 -11.92 23.25
C PRO A 95 12.99 -10.92 24.27
N PRO A 96 13.53 -11.41 25.41
CA PRO A 96 14.20 -10.51 26.34
C PRO A 96 15.12 -9.69 25.45
N MET A 97 14.98 -8.36 25.47
CA MET A 97 15.90 -7.51 24.70
C MET A 97 17.27 -8.05 25.04
N GLY A 98 17.93 -8.64 24.03
CA GLY A 98 19.04 -9.54 24.28
C GLY A 98 20.05 -8.85 25.18
N ASN A 99 20.80 -9.66 25.92
CA ASN A 99 22.07 -9.28 26.55
C ASN A 99 22.68 -8.08 25.82
N ARG A 100 23.19 -7.07 26.55
CA ARG A 100 23.59 -5.78 25.95
C ARG A 100 24.45 -5.92 24.68
N GLU A 101 25.22 -6.99 24.53
CA GLU A 101 25.93 -7.33 23.29
C GLU A 101 25.00 -7.55 22.06
N ASP A 102 23.85 -8.20 22.21
CA ASP A 102 22.83 -8.36 21.18
C ASP A 102 22.15 -7.03 20.82
N ASN A 103 22.06 -6.08 21.77
CA ASN A 103 21.60 -4.70 21.50
C ASN A 103 22.63 -3.88 20.70
N LEU A 104 23.92 -4.26 20.75
CA LEU A 104 24.99 -3.58 20.00
C LEU A 104 25.13 -4.13 18.58
N ARG A 105 24.64 -5.34 18.33
CA ARG A 105 24.67 -5.96 17.00
C ARG A 105 23.34 -5.73 16.31
N VAL A 106 23.26 -4.68 15.50
CA VAL A 106 22.13 -4.53 14.59
C VAL A 106 22.10 -5.74 13.65
N VAL A 107 21.14 -6.63 13.87
CA VAL A 107 20.95 -7.82 13.02
C VAL A 107 20.36 -7.35 11.70
N THR A 108 21.21 -7.05 10.74
CA THR A 108 20.84 -6.57 9.39
C THR A 108 19.89 -7.53 8.68
N GLU A 109 20.01 -8.84 8.96
CA GLU A 109 19.04 -9.87 8.53
C GLU A 109 17.61 -9.60 9.03
N HIS A 110 17.45 -9.10 10.27
CA HIS A 110 16.14 -8.73 10.80
C HIS A 110 15.55 -7.53 10.06
N ILE A 111 16.38 -6.53 9.74
CA ILE A 111 15.96 -5.36 8.97
C ILE A 111 15.53 -5.78 7.56
N ASP A 112 16.30 -6.66 6.90
CA ASP A 112 15.96 -7.19 5.58
C ASP A 112 14.65 -8.00 5.61
N ARG A 113 14.43 -8.78 6.67
CA ARG A 113 13.16 -9.48 6.89
C ARG A 113 11.99 -8.51 7.03
N LEU A 114 12.15 -7.41 7.78
CA LEU A 114 11.13 -6.37 7.90
C LEU A 114 10.86 -5.69 6.56
N ALA A 115 11.90 -5.39 5.78
CA ALA A 115 11.75 -4.84 4.44
C ALA A 115 10.93 -5.77 3.53
N GLY A 116 11.23 -7.07 3.54
CA GLY A 116 10.47 -8.06 2.79
C GLY A 116 9.01 -8.21 3.25
N LEU A 117 8.72 -8.00 4.54
CA LEU A 117 7.33 -7.95 5.04
C LEU A 117 6.57 -6.74 4.49
N GLN A 118 7.21 -5.58 4.40
CA GLN A 118 6.58 -4.37 3.86
C GLN A 118 6.31 -4.49 2.36
N GLN A 119 7.24 -5.10 1.61
CA GLN A 119 7.03 -5.38 0.19
C GLN A 119 5.85 -6.34 -0.05
N ARG A 120 5.74 -7.40 0.75
CA ARG A 120 4.55 -8.28 0.72
C ARG A 120 3.27 -7.55 1.09
N ALA A 121 3.32 -6.64 2.07
CA ALA A 121 2.15 -5.83 2.43
C ALA A 121 1.70 -4.94 1.26
N ALA A 122 2.64 -4.30 0.56
CA ALA A 122 2.35 -3.51 -0.64
C ALA A 122 1.62 -4.33 -1.71
N GLU A 123 2.11 -5.54 -2.00
CA GLU A 123 1.47 -6.48 -2.94
C GLU A 123 0.06 -6.89 -2.49
N GLN A 124 -0.14 -7.11 -1.19
CA GLN A 124 -1.44 -7.45 -0.62
C GLN A 124 -2.45 -6.31 -0.77
N PHE A 125 -2.05 -5.05 -0.62
CA PHE A 125 -2.96 -3.91 -0.87
C PHE A 125 -3.40 -3.83 -2.34
N VAL A 126 -2.49 -4.10 -3.26
CA VAL A 126 -2.82 -4.20 -4.70
C VAL A 126 -3.81 -5.34 -4.95
N GLY A 127 -3.55 -6.52 -4.37
CA GLY A 127 -4.45 -7.67 -4.45
C GLY A 127 -5.84 -7.40 -3.88
N ALA A 128 -5.91 -6.78 -2.70
CA ALA A 128 -7.17 -6.43 -2.03
C ALA A 128 -8.00 -5.45 -2.85
N ASN A 129 -7.38 -4.41 -3.41
CA ASN A 129 -8.05 -3.46 -4.29
C ASN A 129 -8.61 -4.13 -5.55
N ARG A 130 -7.85 -5.06 -6.16
CA ARG A 130 -8.33 -5.82 -7.33
C ARG A 130 -9.47 -6.78 -6.97
N ALA A 131 -9.38 -7.46 -5.83
CA ALA A 131 -10.40 -8.42 -5.40
C ALA A 131 -11.76 -7.76 -5.11
N ALA A 132 -11.75 -6.52 -4.63
CA ALA A 132 -12.96 -5.74 -4.38
C ALA A 132 -13.46 -4.97 -5.61
N ALA A 133 -12.65 -4.86 -6.67
CA ALA A 133 -13.06 -4.18 -7.89
C ALA A 133 -14.30 -4.87 -8.46
N SER A 134 -15.26 -4.09 -8.96
CA SER A 134 -16.55 -4.51 -9.55
C SER A 134 -17.74 -4.69 -8.61
N ALA A 135 -17.61 -4.49 -7.28
CA ALA A 135 -18.75 -4.65 -6.38
C ALA A 135 -19.95 -3.78 -6.77
N SER A 136 -19.73 -2.48 -7.03
CA SER A 136 -20.78 -1.58 -7.52
C SER A 136 -21.38 -2.05 -8.86
N ASN A 137 -20.54 -2.40 -9.82
CA ASN A 137 -20.98 -2.88 -11.14
C ASN A 137 -21.83 -4.15 -11.04
N ASN A 138 -21.44 -5.11 -10.21
CA ASN A 138 -22.17 -6.36 -10.05
C ASN A 138 -23.58 -6.11 -9.48
N VAL A 139 -23.72 -5.19 -8.52
CA VAL A 139 -25.02 -4.79 -7.98
C VAL A 139 -25.85 -4.08 -9.05
N ALA A 140 -25.24 -3.16 -9.81
CA ALA A 140 -25.90 -2.48 -10.92
C ALA A 140 -26.43 -3.46 -11.97
N THR A 141 -25.63 -4.46 -12.36
CA THR A 141 -26.00 -5.45 -13.37
C THR A 141 -27.10 -6.41 -12.89
N THR A 142 -27.09 -6.79 -11.61
CA THR A 142 -28.01 -7.82 -11.09
C THR A 142 -29.33 -7.26 -10.56
N HIS A 143 -29.31 -6.06 -9.96
CA HIS A 143 -30.48 -5.44 -9.33
C HIS A 143 -30.98 -4.18 -10.06
N GLY A 144 -30.20 -3.68 -11.03
CA GLY A 144 -30.61 -2.61 -11.93
C GLY A 144 -30.96 -1.31 -11.20
N PRO A 145 -31.94 -0.55 -11.72
CA PRO A 145 -32.24 0.80 -11.21
C PRO A 145 -32.88 0.80 -9.82
N ILE A 146 -33.48 -0.30 -9.37
CA ILE A 146 -34.08 -0.39 -8.02
C ILE A 146 -33.01 -0.17 -6.94
N CYS A 147 -31.78 -0.59 -7.20
CA CYS A 147 -30.65 -0.43 -6.30
C CYS A 147 -29.73 0.75 -6.64
N ALA A 148 -30.19 1.75 -7.42
CA ALA A 148 -29.34 2.85 -7.89
C ALA A 148 -28.60 3.59 -6.77
N MET A 149 -29.27 3.87 -5.64
CA MET A 149 -28.63 4.51 -4.48
C MET A 149 -27.56 3.62 -3.86
N THR A 150 -27.80 2.31 -3.77
CA THR A 150 -26.85 1.34 -3.25
C THR A 150 -25.63 1.22 -4.17
N THR A 151 -25.85 1.14 -5.48
CA THR A 151 -24.77 1.16 -6.49
C THR A 151 -23.90 2.41 -6.35
N SER A 152 -24.52 3.59 -6.21
CA SER A 152 -23.79 4.86 -6.00
C SER A 152 -22.96 4.82 -4.72
N ALA A 153 -23.55 4.38 -3.60
CA ALA A 153 -22.83 4.28 -2.34
C ALA A 153 -21.66 3.29 -2.40
N LEU A 154 -21.81 2.17 -3.14
CA LEU A 154 -20.72 1.24 -3.39
C LEU A 154 -19.62 1.84 -4.27
N ALA A 155 -19.98 2.63 -5.28
CA ALA A 155 -19.01 3.30 -6.15
C ALA A 155 -18.15 4.30 -5.35
N ASP A 156 -18.77 5.10 -4.49
CA ASP A 156 -18.05 6.03 -3.61
C ASP A 156 -17.11 5.29 -2.64
N ALA A 157 -17.58 4.17 -2.08
CA ALA A 157 -16.77 3.32 -1.22
C ALA A 157 -15.60 2.65 -1.97
N ASP A 158 -15.80 2.27 -3.23
CA ASP A 158 -14.76 1.70 -4.09
C ASP A 158 -13.66 2.74 -4.38
N VAL A 159 -14.04 4.00 -4.67
CA VAL A 159 -13.08 5.11 -4.83
C VAL A 159 -12.25 5.31 -3.55
N ALA A 160 -12.90 5.37 -2.39
CA ALA A 160 -12.22 5.54 -1.12
C ALA A 160 -11.23 4.38 -0.83
N ARG A 161 -11.64 3.13 -1.12
CA ARG A 161 -10.75 1.96 -0.98
C ARG A 161 -9.56 2.03 -1.92
N ILE A 162 -9.76 2.39 -3.19
CA ILE A 162 -8.68 2.51 -4.16
C ILE A 162 -7.62 3.49 -3.65
N VAL A 163 -8.04 4.68 -3.23
CA VAL A 163 -7.13 5.72 -2.70
C VAL A 163 -6.40 5.22 -1.45
N ALA A 164 -7.12 4.59 -0.51
CA ALA A 164 -6.52 4.05 0.71
C ALA A 164 -5.49 2.95 0.39
N GLY A 165 -5.84 1.98 -0.46
CA GLY A 165 -4.94 0.89 -0.84
C GLY A 165 -3.72 1.37 -1.61
N GLN A 166 -3.86 2.35 -2.52
CA GLN A 166 -2.73 2.98 -3.21
C GLN A 166 -1.79 3.72 -2.25
N THR A 167 -2.37 4.39 -1.24
CA THR A 167 -1.59 5.09 -0.21
C THR A 167 -0.81 4.10 0.64
N MET A 168 -1.48 3.03 1.10
CA MET A 168 -0.87 1.99 1.91
C MET A 168 0.22 1.22 1.13
N GLN A 169 -0.01 0.95 -0.16
CA GLN A 169 1.00 0.39 -1.04
C GLN A 169 2.24 1.29 -1.07
N ARG A 170 2.08 2.59 -1.39
CA ARG A 170 3.20 3.54 -1.49
C ARG A 170 4.00 3.62 -0.19
N VAL A 171 3.31 3.78 0.95
CA VAL A 171 3.97 3.88 2.25
C VAL A 171 4.73 2.59 2.59
N SER A 172 4.17 1.43 2.27
CA SER A 172 4.83 0.14 2.49
C SER A 172 6.08 -0.02 1.62
N ASP A 173 6.00 0.36 0.33
CA ASP A 173 7.15 0.35 -0.59
C ASP A 173 8.26 1.31 -0.12
N GLU A 174 7.91 2.53 0.27
CA GLU A 174 8.86 3.51 0.81
C GLU A 174 9.54 3.02 2.09
N LEU A 175 8.77 2.37 2.97
CA LEU A 175 9.32 1.79 4.20
C LEU A 175 10.26 0.63 3.91
N ALA A 176 9.91 -0.25 2.95
CA ALA A 176 10.78 -1.33 2.50
C ALA A 176 12.13 -0.79 2.00
N GLN A 177 12.11 0.25 1.17
CA GLN A 177 13.33 0.90 0.66
C GLN A 177 14.17 1.51 1.79
N LYS A 178 13.54 2.21 2.73
CA LYS A 178 14.24 2.80 3.90
C LYS A 178 14.90 1.72 4.74
N LEU A 179 14.24 0.59 4.97
CA LEU A 179 14.81 -0.54 5.71
C LEU A 179 15.98 -1.17 4.95
N GLN A 180 15.88 -1.41 3.64
CA GLN A 180 16.99 -1.93 2.84
C GLN A 180 18.20 -0.99 2.87
N ASN A 181 17.97 0.32 2.76
CA ASN A 181 19.04 1.31 2.86
C ASN A 181 19.68 1.31 4.25
N ALA A 182 18.87 1.22 5.31
CA ALA A 182 19.38 1.10 6.68
C ALA A 182 20.24 -0.15 6.85
N SER A 183 19.78 -1.31 6.37
CA SER A 183 20.53 -2.57 6.41
C SER A 183 21.91 -2.44 5.74
N ARG A 184 21.95 -1.89 4.51
CA ARG A 184 23.21 -1.66 3.78
C ARG A 184 24.15 -0.70 4.51
N ASN A 185 23.61 0.37 5.08
CA ASN A 185 24.42 1.33 5.84
C ASN A 185 25.05 0.66 7.07
N TYR A 186 24.27 -0.13 7.83
CA TYR A 186 24.80 -0.87 8.97
C TYR A 186 25.88 -1.87 8.56
N GLN A 187 25.66 -2.66 7.50
CA GLN A 187 26.67 -3.60 6.99
C GLN A 187 27.97 -2.90 6.60
N SER A 188 27.86 -1.74 5.92
CA SER A 188 29.02 -0.95 5.51
C SER A 188 29.79 -0.39 6.72
N THR A 189 29.09 0.21 7.67
CA THR A 189 29.72 0.76 8.89
C THR A 189 30.39 -0.35 9.71
N ASP A 190 29.73 -1.49 9.89
CA ASP A 190 30.27 -2.63 10.65
C ASP A 190 31.52 -3.21 9.98
N TYR A 191 31.51 -3.35 8.66
CA TYR A 191 32.68 -3.78 7.89
C TYR A 191 33.87 -2.83 8.02
N LEU A 192 33.63 -1.51 7.89
CA LEU A 192 34.70 -0.51 8.00
C LEU A 192 35.28 -0.45 9.42
N ALA A 193 34.42 -0.47 10.44
CA ALA A 193 34.85 -0.50 11.84
C ALA A 193 35.65 -1.77 12.16
N GLY A 194 35.18 -2.94 11.72
CA GLY A 194 35.90 -4.21 11.91
C GLY A 194 37.27 -4.21 11.24
N LYS A 195 37.38 -3.63 10.03
CA LYS A 195 38.67 -3.49 9.33
C LYS A 195 39.64 -2.56 10.07
N GLN A 196 39.14 -1.44 10.60
CA GLN A 196 39.95 -0.49 11.37
C GLN A 196 40.48 -1.15 12.64
N ILE A 197 39.61 -1.78 13.44
CA ILE A 197 39.98 -2.48 14.67
C ILE A 197 41.01 -3.58 14.38
N GLY A 198 40.80 -4.38 13.31
CA GLY A 198 41.76 -5.42 12.92
C GLY A 198 43.13 -4.89 12.47
N THR A 199 43.20 -3.63 12.04
CA THR A 199 44.46 -2.95 11.71
C THR A 199 45.14 -2.46 12.98
N GLU A 200 44.40 -1.86 13.91
CA GLU A 200 44.90 -1.38 15.20
C GLU A 200 45.41 -2.52 16.09
N CYS A 201 44.71 -3.66 16.13
CA CYS A 201 45.14 -4.83 16.91
C CYS A 201 46.35 -5.58 16.34
N ARG A 202 46.83 -5.23 15.14
CA ARG A 202 48.00 -5.86 14.51
C ARG A 202 49.29 -5.06 14.73
N LEU A 203 49.19 -3.86 15.30
CA LEU A 203 50.32 -3.02 15.74
C LEU A 203 50.72 -3.39 17.17
#